data_AF-M2WZX7-F1
#
_entry.id   AF-M2WZX7-F1
#
_cell.length_a   1.000
_cell.length_b   1.000
_cell.length_c   1.000
_cell.angle_alpha   90.00
_cell.angle_beta   90.00
_cell.angle_gamma   90.00
#
_symmetry.space_group_name_H-M   'P 1'
#
loop_
_entity.id
_entity.type
_entity.pdbx_description
1 polymer ?
#
loop_
_entity_poly.entity_id
_entity_poly.type
_entity_poly.pdbx_seq_one_letter_code
_entity_poly.pdbx_strand_id
1 'polypeptide(L)'
;MTELRTQPTWSAMLALPEVVELRRRRRTVTNSLGGLAIALFASFLVGFAYFPHFLGETELLGVPLSLWVVFSQFAGTWVLVYAYFRLTRTYIQPAADAAVAAVLENQERAA
;
A
#
# COMPACT_ATOMS: atom_id res chain seq x y z
N MET A 1 28.88 -21.59 -35.73
CA MET A 1 27.79 -21.90 -34.78
C MET A 1 28.04 -21.08 -33.55
N THR A 2 27.45 -19.88 -33.50
CA THR A 2 27.62 -18.93 -32.40
C THR A 2 26.62 -19.32 -31.34
N GLU A 3 27.10 -19.77 -30.18
CA GLU A 3 26.25 -20.02 -29.01
C GLU A 3 25.53 -18.71 -28.66
N LEU A 4 24.23 -18.66 -28.97
CA LEU A 4 23.32 -17.68 -28.37
C LEU A 4 23.24 -18.03 -26.89
N ARG A 5 24.17 -17.47 -26.11
CA ARG A 5 24.10 -17.39 -24.65
C ARG A 5 22.76 -16.72 -24.34
N THR A 6 21.72 -17.51 -24.09
CA THR A 6 20.36 -17.04 -23.85
C THR A 6 20.37 -16.25 -22.57
N GLN A 7 20.54 -14.93 -22.68
CA GLN A 7 20.30 -14.07 -21.55
C GLN A 7 18.89 -14.38 -21.03
N PRO A 8 18.73 -14.66 -19.73
CA PRO A 8 17.42 -14.86 -19.16
C PRO A 8 16.58 -13.62 -19.48
N THR A 9 15.57 -13.82 -20.33
CA THR A 9 14.71 -12.73 -20.79
C THR A 9 14.03 -12.15 -19.56
N TRP A 10 14.07 -10.82 -19.38
CA TRP A 10 13.46 -10.13 -18.25
C TRP A 10 12.01 -10.56 -17.97
N SER A 11 11.26 -10.92 -19.02
CA SER A 11 9.94 -11.52 -18.93
C SER A 11 9.90 -12.86 -18.20
N ALA A 12 10.88 -13.74 -18.40
CA ALA A 12 11.01 -15.01 -17.70
C ALA A 12 11.37 -14.80 -16.21
N MET A 13 12.22 -13.82 -15.90
CA MET A 13 12.51 -13.45 -14.50
C MET A 13 11.27 -12.89 -13.79
N LEU A 14 10.46 -12.08 -14.48
CA LEU A 14 9.21 -11.55 -13.91
C LEU A 14 8.13 -12.62 -13.69
N ALA A 15 8.25 -13.78 -14.33
CA ALA A 15 7.34 -14.91 -14.16
C ALA A 15 7.74 -15.83 -12.99
N LEU A 16 8.89 -15.60 -12.36
CA LEU A 16 9.32 -16.37 -11.20
C LEU A 16 8.26 -16.29 -10.08
N PRO A 17 7.93 -17.41 -9.42
CA PRO A 17 6.86 -17.45 -8.43
C PRO A 17 7.10 -16.48 -7.26
N GLU A 18 8.35 -16.24 -6.89
CA GLU A 18 8.76 -15.29 -5.85
C GLU A 18 8.43 -13.84 -6.24
N VAL A 19 8.64 -13.48 -7.52
CA VAL A 19 8.35 -12.14 -8.04
C VAL A 19 6.83 -11.92 -8.17
N VAL A 20 6.10 -12.95 -8.57
CA VAL A 20 4.63 -12.92 -8.63
C VAL A 20 4.02 -12.75 -7.23
N GLU A 21 4.53 -13.49 -6.25
CA GLU A 21 4.07 -13.40 -4.86
C GLU A 21 4.40 -12.04 -4.24
N LEU A 22 5.57 -11.47 -4.53
CA LEU A 22 5.91 -10.10 -4.15
C LEU A 22 4.91 -9.09 -4.71
N ARG A 23 4.59 -9.19 -6.01
CA ARG A 23 3.62 -8.30 -6.67
C ARG A 23 2.23 -8.45 -6.06
N ARG A 24 1.80 -9.68 -5.76
CA ARG A 24 0.52 -9.98 -5.13
C ARG A 24 0.44 -9.36 -3.74
N ARG A 25 1.44 -9.56 -2.87
CA ARG A 25 1.48 -9.00 -1.51
C ARG A 25 1.46 -7.48 -1.53
N ARG A 26 2.26 -6.86 -2.40
CA ARG A 26 2.25 -5.40 -2.58
C ARG A 26 0.88 -4.90 -3.01
N ARG A 27 0.24 -5.55 -3.99
CA ARG A 27 -1.09 -5.17 -4.48
C ARG A 27 -2.15 -5.29 -3.39
N THR A 28 -2.13 -6.36 -2.59
CA THR A 28 -3.05 -6.52 -1.45
C THR A 28 -2.88 -5.39 -0.45
N VAL A 29 -1.65 -5.12 0.00
CA VAL A 29 -1.37 -4.05 0.98
C VAL A 29 -1.82 -2.69 0.45
N THR A 30 -1.43 -2.33 -0.78
CA THR A 30 -1.81 -1.05 -1.39
C THR A 30 -3.32 -0.93 -1.60
N ASN A 31 -3.99 -1.98 -2.08
CA ASN A 31 -5.44 -1.95 -2.31
C ASN A 31 -6.21 -1.83 -0.99
N SER A 32 -5.79 -2.54 0.06
CA SER A 32 -6.45 -2.47 1.36
C SER A 32 -6.29 -1.09 2.00
N LEU A 33 -5.08 -0.52 1.98
CA LEU A 33 -4.82 0.83 2.50
C LEU A 33 -5.54 1.90 1.69
N GLY A 34 -5.52 1.80 0.37
CA GLY A 34 -6.25 2.70 -0.52
C GLY A 34 -7.76 2.63 -0.31
N GLY A 35 -8.31 1.41 -0.16
CA GLY A 35 -9.72 1.21 0.16
C GLY A 35 -10.12 1.82 1.50
N LEU A 36 -9.27 1.67 2.52
CA LEU A 36 -9.51 2.28 3.84
C LEU A 36 -9.44 3.82 3.77
N ALA A 37 -8.49 4.37 3.01
CA ALA A 37 -8.41 5.82 2.78
C ALA A 37 -9.68 6.36 2.08
N ILE A 38 -10.14 5.67 1.02
CA ILE A 38 -11.37 6.03 0.31
C ILE A 38 -12.57 5.96 1.26
N ALA A 39 -12.69 4.90 2.07
CA ALA A 39 -13.79 4.75 3.02
C ALA A 39 -13.80 5.87 4.08
N LEU A 40 -12.64 6.22 4.64
CA LEU A 40 -12.49 7.32 5.58
C LEU A 40 -12.93 8.65 4.95
N PHE A 41 -12.46 8.93 3.74
CA PHE A 41 -12.81 10.16 3.04
C PHE A 41 -14.29 10.21 2.64
N ALA A 42 -14.84 9.11 2.13
CA ALA A 42 -16.25 9.01 1.79
C ALA A 42 -17.15 9.19 3.02
N SER A 43 -16.77 8.62 4.17
CA SER A 43 -17.50 8.81 5.42
C SER A 43 -17.52 10.28 5.86
N PHE A 44 -16.42 11.00 5.66
CA PHE A 44 -16.36 12.44 5.90
C PHE A 44 -17.31 13.21 4.97
N LEU A 45 -17.29 12.91 3.67
CA LEU A 45 -18.20 13.55 2.71
C LEU A 45 -19.67 13.30 3.05
N VAL A 46 -20.02 12.06 3.40
CA VAL A 46 -21.40 11.72 3.81
C VAL A 46 -21.77 12.45 5.10
N GLY A 47 -20.88 12.48 6.09
CA GLY A 47 -21.09 13.24 7.33
C GLY A 47 -21.37 14.72 7.05
N PHE A 48 -20.56 15.34 6.20
CA PHE A 48 -20.69 16.76 5.86
C PHE A 48 -21.95 17.06 5.04
N ALA A 49 -22.26 16.21 4.06
CA ALA A 49 -23.39 16.42 3.15
C ALA A 49 -24.75 16.25 3.86
N TYR A 50 -24.87 15.28 4.76
CA TYR A 50 -26.15 14.95 5.41
C TYR A 50 -26.31 15.56 6.80
N PHE A 51 -25.22 15.92 7.49
CA PHE A 51 -25.26 16.47 8.85
C PHE A 51 -24.51 17.80 9.00
N PRO A 52 -24.77 18.81 8.13
CA PRO A 52 -24.02 20.06 8.15
C PRO A 52 -24.24 20.88 9.43
N HIS A 53 -25.48 20.92 9.95
CA HIS A 53 -25.78 21.65 11.19
C HIS A 53 -25.09 21.01 12.40
N PHE A 54 -25.08 19.67 12.49
CA PHE A 54 -24.41 18.97 13.58
C PHE A 54 -22.90 19.24 13.59
N LEU A 55 -22.25 19.24 12.43
CA LEU A 55 -20.80 19.49 12.33
C LEU A 55 -20.40 20.96 12.51
N GLY A 56 -21.32 21.89 12.23
CA GLY A 56 -21.09 23.33 12.33
C GLY A 56 -21.43 23.90 13.72
N GLU A 57 -22.51 23.45 14.33
CA GLU A 57 -23.05 24.01 15.58
C GLU A 57 -22.60 23.24 16.83
N THR A 58 -22.18 21.98 16.67
CA THR A 58 -21.66 21.20 17.81
C THR A 58 -20.21 21.57 18.05
N GLU A 59 -19.94 22.08 19.24
CA GLU A 59 -18.59 22.33 19.70
C GLU A 59 -18.15 21.23 20.67
N LEU A 60 -16.93 20.74 20.49
CA LEU A 60 -16.27 19.84 21.42
C LEU A 60 -15.01 20.55 21.92
N LEU A 61 -14.92 20.74 23.24
CA LEU A 61 -13.83 21.50 23.88
C LEU A 61 -13.69 22.94 23.34
N GLY A 62 -14.80 23.58 22.96
CA GLY A 62 -14.81 24.94 22.39
C GLY A 62 -14.28 25.02 20.96
N VAL A 63 -14.12 23.88 20.28
CA VAL A 63 -13.72 23.80 18.88
C VAL A 63 -14.84 23.12 18.08
N PRO A 64 -15.24 23.67 16.92
CA PRO A 64 -16.26 23.06 16.07
C PRO A 64 -15.94 21.60 15.75
N LEU A 65 -16.97 20.74 15.80
CA LEU A 65 -16.80 19.32 15.52
C LEU A 65 -16.24 19.06 14.12
N SER A 66 -16.60 19.89 13.14
CA SER A 66 -16.00 19.87 11.79
C SER A 66 -14.46 19.93 11.79
N LEU A 67 -13.86 20.77 12.64
CA LEU A 67 -12.40 20.87 12.78
C LEU A 67 -11.80 19.60 13.37
N TRP A 68 -12.43 19.01 14.39
CA TRP A 68 -12.03 17.72 14.94
C TRP A 68 -12.10 16.59 13.90
N VAL A 69 -13.16 16.58 13.09
CA VAL A 69 -13.33 15.57 12.05
C VAL A 69 -12.25 15.72 10.97
N VAL A 70 -11.97 16.95 10.50
CA VAL A 70 -10.86 17.19 9.55
C VAL A 70 -9.51 16.80 10.16
N PHE A 71 -9.28 17.13 11.43
CA PHE A 71 -8.06 16.75 12.14
C PHE A 71 -7.92 15.23 12.26
N SER A 72 -9.04 14.51 12.47
CA SER A 72 -9.03 13.05 12.50
C SER A 72 -8.70 12.43 11.14
N GLN A 73 -9.09 13.05 10.01
CA GLN A 73 -8.67 12.63 8.67
C GLN A 73 -7.17 12.82 8.46
N PHE A 74 -6.62 13.94 8.96
CA PHE A 74 -5.18 14.19 8.93
C PHE A 74 -4.41 13.16 9.77
N ALA A 75 -4.82 12.95 11.03
CA ALA A 75 -4.23 11.93 11.90
C ALA A 75 -4.38 10.52 11.31
N GLY A 76 -5.55 10.21 10.74
CA GLY A 76 -5.83 8.95 10.06
C GLY A 76 -4.90 8.70 8.87
N THR A 77 -4.58 9.74 8.11
CA THR A 77 -3.60 9.65 7.02
C THR A 77 -2.22 9.26 7.54
N TRP A 78 -1.75 9.86 8.64
CA TRP A 78 -0.50 9.47 9.27
C TRP A 78 -0.51 8.03 9.79
N VAL A 79 -1.62 7.59 10.37
CA VAL A 79 -1.81 6.20 10.79
C VAL A 79 -1.75 5.24 9.60
N LEU A 80 -2.37 5.58 8.47
CA LEU A 80 -2.30 4.79 7.23
C LEU A 80 -0.88 4.73 6.67
N VAL A 81 -0.16 5.85 6.68
CA VAL A 81 1.26 5.90 6.27
C VAL A 81 2.11 5.02 7.17
N TYR A 82 1.93 5.12 8.49
CA TYR A 82 2.63 4.25 9.45
C TYR A 82 2.30 2.77 9.21
N ALA A 83 1.03 2.44 9.02
CA ALA A 83 0.58 1.09 8.73
C ALA A 83 1.17 0.58 7.41
N TYR A 84 1.23 1.41 6.37
CA TYR A 84 1.89 1.08 5.10
C TYR A 84 3.36 0.71 5.32
N PHE A 85 4.13 1.56 6.01
CA PHE A 85 5.54 1.28 6.27
C PHE A 85 5.73 0.03 7.11
N ARG A 86 4.89 -0.15 8.14
CA ARG A 86 4.95 -1.33 9.01
C ARG A 86 4.64 -2.61 8.24
N LEU A 87 3.55 -2.64 7.49
CA LEU A 87 3.15 -3.78 6.66
C LEU A 87 4.17 -4.07 5.56
N THR A 88 4.76 -3.05 4.96
CA THR A 88 5.83 -3.21 3.98
C THR A 88 7.03 -3.91 4.62
N ARG A 89 7.47 -3.47 5.80
CA ARG A 89 8.58 -4.11 6.51
C ARG A 89 8.29 -5.54 6.94
N THR A 90 7.09 -5.84 7.42
CA THR A 90 6.79 -7.18 7.95
C THR A 90 6.35 -8.19 6.89
N TYR A 91 5.63 -7.76 5.85
CA TYR A 91 5.03 -8.66 4.86
C TYR A 91 5.69 -8.63 3.48
N ILE A 92 6.21 -7.47 3.06
CA ILE A 92 6.76 -7.29 1.71
C ILE A 92 8.26 -7.56 1.71
N GLN A 93 9.00 -7.06 2.71
CA GLN A 93 10.46 -7.21 2.78
C GLN A 93 10.94 -8.68 2.68
N PRO A 94 10.35 -9.65 3.41
CA PRO A 94 10.81 -11.04 3.31
C PRO A 94 10.58 -11.66 1.93
N ALA A 95 9.49 -11.27 1.25
CA ALA A 95 9.21 -11.72 -0.12
C ALA A 95 10.13 -11.03 -1.13
N ALA A 96 10.52 -9.78 -0.87
CA ALA A 96 11.46 -9.06 -1.70
C ALA A 96 12.85 -9.70 -1.62
N ASP A 97 13.30 -10.04 -0.42
CA ASP A 97 14.60 -10.70 -0.20
C ASP A 97 14.62 -12.08 -0.89
N ALA A 98 13.54 -12.87 -0.78
CA ALA A 98 13.40 -14.14 -1.48
C ALA A 98 13.40 -14.00 -3.02
N ALA A 99 12.68 -12.99 -3.55
CA ALA A 99 12.64 -12.73 -4.98
C ALA A 99 14.01 -12.28 -5.52
N VAL A 100 14.75 -11.46 -4.76
CA VAL A 100 16.12 -11.05 -5.13
C VAL A 100 17.05 -12.27 -5.17
N ALA A 101 16.99 -13.15 -4.15
CA ALA A 101 17.80 -14.37 -4.12
C ALA A 101 17.50 -15.29 -5.33
N ALA A 102 16.23 -15.50 -5.66
CA ALA A 102 15.83 -16.33 -6.80
C ALA A 102 16.28 -15.74 -8.15
N VAL A 103 16.25 -14.42 -8.31
CA VAL A 103 16.75 -13.76 -9.52
C VAL A 103 18.27 -13.91 -9.64
N LEU A 104 19.02 -13.73 -8.55
CA LEU A 104 20.47 -13.90 -8.54
C LEU A 104 20.88 -15.34 -8.86
N GLU A 105 20.23 -16.34 -8.25
CA GLU A 105 20.50 -17.76 -8.53
C GLU A 105 20.18 -18.13 -9.98
N ASN A 106 19.09 -17.60 -10.55
CA ASN A 106 18.74 -17.85 -11.94
C ASN A 106 19.71 -17.16 -12.93
N GLN A 107 20.32 -16.04 -12.54
CA GLN A 107 21.39 -15.40 -13.31
C GLN A 107 22.69 -16.22 -13.27
N GLU A 108 23.06 -16.77 -12.13
CA GLU A 108 24.25 -17.64 -11.98
C GLU A 108 24.10 -18.95 -12.77
N ARG A 109 22.93 -19.58 -12.75
CA ARG A 109 22.67 -20.81 -13.53
C ARG A 109 22.66 -20.58 -15.05
N ALA A 110 22.43 -19.35 -15.50
CA ALA A 110 22.39 -18.98 -16.91
C ALA A 110 23.72 -18.39 -17.43
N ALA A 111 24.72 -18.21 -16.56
CA ALA A 111 26.03 -17.63 -16.87
C ALA A 111 27.08 -18.70 -17.23
#